data_AF-A0A0M2GD34-F1
#
_entry.id   AF-A0A0M2GD34-F1
#
_cell.length_a   1.000
_cell.length_b   1.000
_cell.length_c   1.000
_cell.angle_alpha   90.00
_cell.angle_beta   90.00
_cell.angle_gamma   90.00
#
_symmetry.space_group_name_H-M   'P 1'
#
loop_
_entity.id
_entity.type
_entity.pdbx_description
1 polymer ?
#
loop_
_entity_poly.entity_id
_entity_poly.type
_entity_poly.pdbx_seq_one_letter_code
_entity_poly.pdbx_strand_id
1 'polypeptide(L)'
;MTVTEDGPQAMDEASGLSYGPGIDPERLAVCLSVLEELDKLEVDHPDAIAVRRATAGVYRTVKQRRRQERRAAKTAHDKAVTEATATGSAQRIDDETEGLLPSSPTEEGRIAGILQRPRSCYTCKARYVEVDYFYHQLCPDCARQNREKRDVRADLTGKRALLTGGRAKIGMYIALRLLRDGAHTTITTRFPKDAIRRFKAMDDSADWMHRLEVVGIDLRDPAQAVALADRIADAGPLDILVNNATQTVRRLPSAYAALVEGESAPLPAGELPAHHVIGAFNSGAVDGIAALPLGTSGLDAQQVAGLALVAGNASVERHLDGTAIDAGGLVPDVVDSNTWVQTIEQISPVELLETQLCNYTAPFILISKLRPAMAEAAKKAESGRAYVVNVSAMEGVFGRGYKGAGHPNTNAAKAAMNMVTRTSAQEMFQTDGILMTSVDTGWITDERPHYDKLRLAEAGFHAPLDLVDGAARVYDPIVRGEAGEDLYGVFLKDYAPGKW
;
A
#
# COMPACT_ATOMS: atom_id res chain seq x y z
N MET A 1 -46.17 12.40 -53.98
CA MET A 1 -45.47 13.46 -54.76
C MET A 1 -44.31 13.89 -53.87
N THR A 2 -43.11 13.39 -54.07
CA THR A 2 -42.24 13.66 -55.21
C THR A 2 -41.51 12.40 -55.68
N VAL A 3 -41.39 12.28 -57.00
CA VAL A 3 -40.68 11.23 -57.74
C VAL A 3 -39.26 11.71 -57.98
N THR A 4 -38.27 10.83 -57.82
CA THR A 4 -37.02 10.85 -58.62
C THR A 4 -36.55 9.41 -58.80
N GLU A 5 -36.59 8.94 -60.05
CA GLU A 5 -35.84 7.79 -60.57
C GLU A 5 -34.35 8.15 -60.72
N ASP A 6 -33.46 7.19 -60.44
CA ASP A 6 -32.26 6.82 -61.22
C ASP A 6 -31.31 5.97 -60.33
N GLY A 7 -30.90 4.80 -60.83
CA GLY A 7 -29.78 4.02 -60.26
C GLY A 7 -28.43 4.51 -60.83
N PRO A 8 -27.36 3.70 -60.87
CA PRO A 8 -26.86 2.69 -59.92
C PRO A 8 -25.43 3.07 -59.41
N GLN A 9 -24.90 2.25 -58.49
CA GLN A 9 -23.47 2.09 -58.19
C GLN A 9 -22.62 3.31 -57.74
N ALA A 10 -21.98 3.09 -56.58
CA ALA A 10 -20.70 3.59 -56.11
C ALA A 10 -20.83 4.45 -54.85
N MET A 11 -20.46 3.84 -53.72
CA MET A 11 -19.79 4.48 -52.58
C MET A 11 -19.65 3.41 -51.48
N ASP A 12 -18.61 2.57 -51.56
CA ASP A 12 -18.13 1.82 -50.39
C ASP A 12 -16.61 1.60 -50.42
N GLU A 13 -15.88 2.60 -50.92
CA GLU A 13 -14.42 2.70 -50.75
C GLU A 13 -14.10 3.79 -49.74
N ALA A 14 -14.41 3.56 -48.46
CA ALA A 14 -13.93 4.45 -47.38
C ALA A 14 -13.69 3.76 -46.03
N SER A 15 -13.76 2.43 -45.94
CA SER A 15 -13.23 1.72 -44.78
C SER A 15 -12.35 0.59 -45.28
N GLY A 16 -11.05 0.65 -45.04
CA GLY A 16 -10.07 -0.40 -45.37
C GLY A 16 -10.27 -1.69 -44.55
N LEU A 17 -11.51 -2.02 -44.22
CA LEU A 17 -11.91 -3.21 -43.48
C LEU A 17 -12.15 -4.33 -44.49
N SER A 18 -11.16 -5.20 -44.67
CA SER A 18 -11.34 -6.47 -45.37
C SER A 18 -12.18 -7.40 -44.48
N TYR A 19 -13.48 -7.47 -44.73
CA TYR A 19 -14.33 -8.49 -44.13
C TYR A 19 -13.91 -9.87 -44.69
N GLY A 20 -13.75 -10.87 -43.82
CA GLY A 20 -13.40 -12.24 -44.24
C GLY A 20 -14.45 -12.89 -45.15
N PRO A 21 -14.30 -14.18 -45.54
CA PRO A 21 -15.22 -14.80 -46.49
C PRO A 21 -16.67 -14.75 -45.97
N GLY A 22 -17.55 -14.19 -46.80
CA GLY A 22 -18.98 -14.09 -46.52
C GLY A 22 -19.74 -15.41 -46.75
N ILE A 23 -21.07 -15.36 -46.71
CA ILE A 23 -21.93 -16.48 -47.11
C ILE A 23 -21.89 -16.60 -48.64
N ASP A 24 -21.81 -17.83 -49.15
CA ASP A 24 -21.92 -18.13 -50.58
C ASP A 24 -23.16 -17.43 -51.21
N PRO A 25 -23.02 -16.73 -52.36
CA PRO A 25 -24.11 -15.92 -52.91
C PRO A 25 -25.38 -16.71 -53.25
N GLU A 26 -25.26 -17.93 -53.77
CA GLU A 26 -26.42 -18.76 -54.11
C GLU A 26 -27.16 -19.18 -52.85
N ARG A 27 -26.43 -19.57 -51.79
CA ARG A 27 -27.02 -19.89 -50.49
C ARG A 27 -27.68 -18.70 -49.82
N LEU A 28 -27.11 -17.50 -49.96
CA LEU A 28 -27.71 -16.27 -49.45
C LEU A 28 -29.02 -15.96 -50.19
N ALA A 29 -29.04 -16.10 -51.53
CA ALA A 29 -30.24 -15.90 -52.33
C ALA A 29 -31.38 -16.86 -51.90
N VAL A 30 -31.08 -18.14 -51.69
CA VAL A 30 -32.04 -19.12 -51.16
C VAL A 30 -32.52 -18.74 -49.76
N CYS A 31 -31.64 -18.26 -48.87
CA CYS A 31 -32.04 -17.84 -47.54
C CYS A 31 -33.01 -16.65 -47.58
N LEU A 32 -32.77 -15.66 -48.46
CA LEU A 32 -33.62 -14.49 -48.61
C LEU A 32 -34.98 -14.85 -49.22
N SER A 33 -35.02 -15.75 -50.23
CA SER A 33 -36.29 -16.19 -50.82
C SER A 33 -37.17 -16.93 -49.80
N VAL A 34 -36.58 -17.74 -48.92
CA VAL A 34 -37.31 -18.41 -47.82
C VAL A 34 -37.91 -17.39 -46.83
N LEU A 35 -37.23 -16.26 -46.58
CA LEU A 35 -37.77 -15.20 -45.73
C LEU A 35 -38.96 -14.49 -46.39
N GLU A 36 -38.94 -14.28 -47.71
CA GLU A 36 -40.08 -13.71 -48.46
C GLU A 36 -41.30 -14.65 -48.51
N GLU A 37 -41.08 -15.97 -48.57
CA GLU A 37 -42.15 -16.96 -48.48
C GLU A 37 -42.81 -16.97 -47.09
N LEU A 38 -42.03 -16.69 -46.05
CA LEU A 38 -42.50 -16.66 -44.67
C LEU A 38 -43.60 -15.60 -44.43
N ASP A 39 -43.51 -14.46 -45.11
CA ASP A 39 -44.47 -13.36 -45.00
C ASP A 39 -45.87 -13.71 -45.56
N LYS A 40 -45.97 -14.83 -46.30
CA LYS A 40 -47.24 -15.34 -46.86
C LYS A 40 -47.90 -16.41 -45.99
N LEU A 41 -47.21 -16.91 -44.95
CA LEU A 41 -47.72 -17.93 -44.05
C LEU A 41 -48.57 -17.33 -42.92
N GLU A 42 -49.48 -18.14 -42.35
CA GLU A 42 -50.20 -17.73 -41.13
C GLU A 42 -49.25 -17.55 -39.93
N VAL A 43 -49.61 -16.63 -39.03
CA VAL A 43 -48.76 -16.17 -37.91
C VAL A 43 -48.32 -17.31 -36.98
N ASP A 44 -49.17 -18.32 -36.81
CA ASP A 44 -48.94 -19.48 -35.94
C ASP A 44 -48.46 -20.73 -36.68
N HIS A 45 -48.09 -20.61 -37.97
CA HIS A 45 -47.52 -21.72 -38.73
C HIS A 45 -46.20 -22.20 -38.10
N PRO A 46 -45.98 -23.52 -37.93
CA PRO A 46 -44.77 -24.05 -37.30
C PRO A 46 -43.46 -23.54 -37.91
N ASP A 47 -43.39 -23.44 -39.24
CA ASP A 47 -42.20 -22.95 -39.96
C ASP A 47 -41.97 -21.45 -39.74
N ALA A 48 -43.04 -20.65 -39.69
CA ALA A 48 -42.96 -19.22 -39.38
C ALA A 48 -42.46 -18.99 -37.93
N ILE A 49 -42.91 -19.81 -36.98
CA ILE A 49 -42.39 -19.82 -35.60
C ILE A 49 -40.91 -20.22 -35.57
N ALA A 50 -40.51 -21.26 -36.31
CA ALA A 50 -39.13 -21.76 -36.33
C ALA A 50 -38.15 -20.71 -36.85
N VAL A 51 -38.46 -20.08 -38.00
CA VAL A 51 -37.60 -19.03 -38.58
C VAL A 51 -37.59 -17.79 -37.70
N ARG A 52 -38.72 -17.34 -37.16
CA ARG A 52 -38.78 -16.20 -36.23
C ARG A 52 -37.95 -16.42 -34.97
N ARG A 53 -37.92 -17.64 -34.42
CA ARG A 53 -37.04 -17.98 -33.29
C ARG A 53 -35.57 -17.95 -33.69
N ALA A 54 -35.23 -18.47 -34.88
CA ALA A 54 -33.86 -18.45 -35.40
C ALA A 54 -33.36 -17.01 -35.64
N THR A 55 -34.13 -16.17 -36.31
CA THR A 55 -33.78 -14.76 -36.59
C THR A 55 -33.72 -13.93 -35.31
N ALA A 56 -34.63 -14.14 -34.35
CA ALA A 56 -34.54 -13.54 -33.03
C ALA A 56 -33.27 -13.94 -32.28
N GLY A 57 -32.82 -15.20 -32.42
CA GLY A 57 -31.54 -15.68 -31.90
C GLY A 57 -30.34 -14.95 -32.49
N VAL A 58 -30.32 -14.76 -33.81
CA VAL A 58 -29.27 -14.00 -34.52
C VAL A 58 -29.23 -12.55 -34.05
N TYR A 59 -30.38 -11.87 -34.00
CA TYR A 59 -30.47 -10.48 -33.54
C TYR A 59 -30.01 -10.31 -32.08
N ARG A 60 -30.45 -11.20 -31.18
CA ARG A 60 -30.00 -11.21 -29.77
C ARG A 60 -28.49 -11.40 -29.67
N THR A 61 -27.94 -12.32 -30.45
CA THR A 61 -26.50 -12.60 -30.46
C THR A 61 -25.70 -11.39 -30.94
N VAL A 62 -26.10 -10.73 -32.03
CA VAL A 62 -25.44 -9.52 -32.52
C VAL A 62 -25.53 -8.39 -31.49
N LYS A 63 -26.70 -8.18 -30.88
CA LYS A 63 -26.88 -7.18 -29.80
C LYS A 63 -25.98 -7.47 -28.59
N GLN A 64 -25.84 -8.75 -28.22
CA GLN A 64 -24.96 -9.18 -27.14
C GLN A 64 -23.48 -8.95 -27.48
N ARG A 65 -23.04 -9.35 -28.68
CA ARG A 65 -21.66 -9.13 -29.16
C ARG A 65 -21.30 -7.66 -29.20
N ARG A 66 -22.13 -6.81 -29.82
CA ARG A 66 -21.92 -5.35 -29.84
C ARG A 66 -21.87 -4.74 -28.43
N ARG A 67 -22.68 -5.25 -27.50
CA ARG A 67 -22.64 -4.80 -26.09
C ARG A 67 -21.35 -5.24 -25.41
N GLN A 68 -20.87 -6.45 -25.67
CA GLN A 68 -19.60 -6.96 -25.14
C GLN A 68 -18.41 -6.18 -25.71
N GLU A 69 -18.35 -5.96 -27.02
CA GLU A 69 -17.32 -5.16 -27.69
C GLU A 69 -17.25 -3.74 -27.13
N ARG A 70 -18.39 -3.04 -27.02
CA ARG A 70 -18.44 -1.68 -26.42
C ARG A 70 -17.97 -1.67 -24.96
N ARG A 71 -18.27 -2.73 -24.20
CA ARG A 71 -17.82 -2.86 -22.80
C ARG A 71 -16.33 -3.15 -22.73
N ALA A 72 -15.81 -4.00 -23.61
CA ALA A 72 -14.39 -4.33 -23.70
C ALA A 72 -13.58 -3.08 -24.09
N ALA A 73 -14.04 -2.31 -25.08
CA ALA A 73 -13.42 -1.05 -25.48
C ALA A 73 -13.38 -0.03 -24.33
N LYS A 74 -14.50 0.13 -23.60
CA LYS A 74 -14.56 0.97 -22.38
C LYS A 74 -13.56 0.52 -21.32
N THR A 75 -13.49 -0.79 -21.07
CA THR A 75 -12.55 -1.35 -20.10
C THR A 75 -11.10 -1.17 -20.51
N ALA A 76 -10.76 -1.39 -21.78
CA ALA A 76 -9.42 -1.19 -22.32
C ALA A 76 -8.99 0.28 -22.22
N HIS A 77 -9.89 1.22 -22.57
CA HIS A 77 -9.62 2.65 -22.43
C HIS A 77 -9.36 3.06 -20.97
N ASP A 78 -10.27 2.71 -20.06
CA ASP A 78 -10.13 3.07 -18.63
C ASP A 78 -8.88 2.43 -17.99
N LYS A 79 -8.51 1.23 -18.46
CA LYS A 79 -7.28 0.53 -18.05
C LYS A 79 -6.05 1.32 -18.53
N ALA A 80 -5.99 1.70 -19.80
CA ALA A 80 -4.88 2.49 -20.34
C ALA A 80 -4.69 3.83 -19.61
N VAL A 81 -5.79 4.52 -19.26
CA VAL A 81 -5.73 5.76 -18.46
C VAL A 81 -5.20 5.49 -17.04
N THR A 82 -5.58 4.36 -16.43
CA THR A 82 -5.09 3.96 -15.10
C THR A 82 -3.59 3.66 -15.12
N GLU A 83 -3.14 2.88 -16.11
CA GLU A 83 -1.74 2.44 -16.27
C GLU A 83 -0.78 3.57 -16.66
N ALA A 84 -1.30 4.69 -17.16
CA ALA A 84 -0.53 5.91 -17.44
C ALA A 84 -0.17 6.72 -16.17
N THR A 85 -0.74 6.36 -15.01
CA THR A 85 -0.44 7.02 -13.73
C THR A 85 0.68 6.32 -12.97
N ALA A 86 1.34 7.03 -12.05
CA ALA A 86 2.36 6.43 -11.17
C ALA A 86 1.77 5.31 -10.30
N THR A 87 0.70 5.60 -9.55
CA THR A 87 0.07 4.62 -8.63
C THR A 87 -0.71 3.52 -9.34
N GLY A 88 -1.11 3.72 -10.60
CA GLY A 88 -1.84 2.72 -11.39
C GLY A 88 -0.97 1.97 -12.40
N SER A 89 0.35 2.20 -12.40
CA SER A 89 1.28 1.60 -13.35
C SER A 89 1.22 0.07 -13.33
N ALA A 90 1.23 -0.55 -14.50
CA ALA A 90 1.23 -2.01 -14.65
C ALA A 90 2.47 -2.69 -14.02
N GLN A 91 3.56 -1.94 -13.81
CA GLN A 91 4.78 -2.44 -13.17
C GLN A 91 4.70 -2.45 -11.64
N ARG A 92 3.65 -1.86 -11.05
CA ARG A 92 3.47 -1.67 -9.61
C ARG A 92 2.58 -2.76 -9.00
N ILE A 93 3.13 -3.62 -8.15
CA ILE A 93 2.32 -4.60 -7.36
C ILE A 93 2.45 -4.33 -5.87
N ASP A 94 3.68 -4.24 -5.40
CA ASP A 94 4.03 -3.74 -4.07
C ASP A 94 4.78 -2.43 -4.27
N ASP A 95 4.66 -1.51 -3.32
CA ASP A 95 5.39 -0.24 -3.42
C ASP A 95 6.84 -0.42 -3.01
N GLU A 96 7.75 0.17 -3.77
CA GLU A 96 9.19 0.21 -3.51
C GLU A 96 9.69 1.57 -2.97
N THR A 97 10.95 1.61 -2.49
CA THR A 97 11.49 2.73 -1.69
C THR A 97 11.96 3.93 -2.53
N GLU A 98 12.18 3.77 -3.83
CA GLU A 98 12.43 4.90 -4.75
C GLU A 98 11.16 5.33 -5.48
N GLY A 99 10.05 4.61 -5.30
CA GLY A 99 8.80 4.83 -6.00
C GLY A 99 8.91 4.65 -7.51
N LEU A 100 7.77 4.65 -8.20
CA LEU A 100 7.73 4.75 -9.65
C LEU A 100 7.45 6.20 -10.03
N LEU A 101 8.33 6.79 -10.85
CA LEU A 101 8.00 8.02 -11.55
C LEU A 101 6.88 7.72 -12.57
N PRO A 102 5.96 8.68 -12.82
CA PRO A 102 4.91 8.49 -13.82
C PRO A 102 5.49 8.05 -15.17
N SER A 103 4.86 7.07 -15.82
CA SER A 103 5.21 6.64 -17.19
C SER A 103 4.87 7.71 -18.24
N SER A 104 4.18 8.77 -17.84
CA SER A 104 3.85 9.94 -18.67
C SER A 104 4.84 11.09 -18.44
N PRO A 105 5.45 11.66 -19.50
CA PRO A 105 6.22 12.88 -19.39
C PRO A 105 5.24 14.05 -19.29
N THR A 106 4.75 14.35 -18.09
CA THR A 106 3.86 15.49 -17.92
C THR A 106 4.12 16.21 -16.61
N GLU A 107 4.49 17.50 -16.76
CA GLU A 107 4.62 18.51 -15.71
C GLU A 107 3.46 18.49 -14.68
N GLU A 108 3.73 18.97 -13.47
CA GLU A 108 2.73 19.19 -12.42
C GLU A 108 1.49 19.91 -12.97
N GLY A 109 0.33 19.25 -12.90
CA GLY A 109 -0.98 19.84 -13.25
C GLY A 109 -1.70 19.24 -14.47
N ARG A 110 -1.17 18.19 -15.10
CA ARG A 110 -1.85 17.50 -16.23
C ARG A 110 -2.51 16.20 -15.76
N ILE A 111 -3.71 15.90 -16.25
CA ILE A 111 -4.41 14.63 -16.01
C ILE A 111 -3.82 13.51 -16.89
N ALA A 112 -3.80 12.27 -16.41
CA ALA A 112 -3.44 11.09 -17.23
C ALA A 112 -4.50 10.78 -18.31
N GLY A 113 -5.74 11.20 -18.09
CA GLY A 113 -6.83 11.04 -19.06
C GLY A 113 -8.22 11.14 -18.43
N ILE A 114 -9.23 10.87 -19.26
CA ILE A 114 -10.64 10.89 -18.86
C ILE A 114 -11.21 9.48 -18.97
N LEU A 115 -11.76 8.95 -17.88
CA LEU A 115 -12.44 7.66 -17.85
C LEU A 115 -13.78 7.72 -18.58
N GLN A 116 -14.11 6.67 -19.33
CA GLN A 116 -15.43 6.49 -19.95
C GLN A 116 -16.48 6.02 -18.93
N ARG A 117 -16.05 5.58 -17.75
CA ARG A 117 -16.94 5.25 -16.61
C ARG A 117 -16.45 6.00 -15.38
N PRO A 118 -17.36 6.69 -14.65
CA PRO A 118 -16.96 7.33 -13.42
C PRO A 118 -16.40 6.30 -12.42
N ARG A 119 -15.43 6.72 -11.62
CA ARG A 119 -14.85 5.97 -10.49
C ARG A 119 -15.15 6.74 -9.20
N SER A 120 -15.16 6.05 -8.06
CA SER A 120 -15.30 6.69 -6.74
C SER A 120 -13.91 7.01 -6.19
N CYS A 121 -13.70 8.22 -5.69
CA CYS A 121 -12.45 8.62 -5.05
C CYS A 121 -12.20 7.75 -3.81
N TYR A 122 -10.95 7.32 -3.61
CA TYR A 122 -10.56 6.53 -2.46
C TYR A 122 -10.76 7.29 -1.14
N THR A 123 -10.41 8.58 -1.08
CA THR A 123 -10.59 9.42 0.13
C THR A 123 -12.04 9.88 0.32
N CYS A 124 -12.53 10.82 -0.50
CA CYS A 124 -13.84 11.47 -0.28
C CYS A 124 -15.06 10.70 -0.82
N LYS A 125 -14.85 9.61 -1.55
CA LYS A 125 -15.90 8.78 -2.19
C LYS A 125 -16.70 9.46 -3.32
N ALA A 126 -16.42 10.73 -3.65
CA ALA A 126 -17.02 11.44 -4.77
C ALA A 126 -16.76 10.72 -6.11
N ARG A 127 -17.70 10.83 -7.04
CA ARG A 127 -17.58 10.25 -8.38
C ARG A 127 -16.83 11.20 -9.30
N TYR A 128 -15.84 10.70 -10.03
CA TYR A 128 -15.01 11.50 -10.94
C TYR A 128 -14.62 10.70 -12.20
N VAL A 129 -14.19 11.41 -13.25
CA VAL A 129 -13.70 10.83 -14.51
C VAL A 129 -12.32 11.35 -14.92
N GLU A 130 -11.94 12.55 -14.48
CA GLU A 130 -10.61 13.12 -14.73
C GLU A 130 -9.58 12.48 -13.79
N VAL A 131 -8.61 11.77 -14.37
CA VAL A 131 -7.63 11.00 -13.61
C VAL A 131 -6.34 11.80 -13.50
N ASP A 132 -5.88 12.00 -12.28
CA ASP A 132 -4.61 12.66 -11.99
C ASP A 132 -3.42 11.90 -12.59
N TYR A 133 -2.34 12.58 -12.99
CA TYR A 133 -1.14 11.91 -13.54
C TYR A 133 -0.44 11.00 -12.53
N PHE A 134 -0.56 11.27 -11.23
CA PHE A 134 0.08 10.47 -10.19
C PHE A 134 -0.92 9.46 -9.60
N TYR A 135 -2.12 9.92 -9.24
CA TYR A 135 -3.12 9.11 -8.53
C TYR A 135 -4.23 8.56 -9.43
N HIS A 136 -4.26 7.24 -9.66
CA HIS A 136 -5.35 6.61 -10.39
C HIS A 136 -6.67 6.51 -9.61
N GLN A 137 -6.65 6.62 -8.27
CA GLN A 137 -7.80 6.38 -7.41
C GLN A 137 -8.25 7.59 -6.58
N LEU A 138 -7.73 8.79 -6.83
CA LEU A 138 -8.16 10.03 -6.17
C LEU A 138 -8.82 11.00 -7.16
N CYS A 139 -9.85 11.72 -6.72
CA CYS A 139 -10.38 12.85 -7.50
C CYS A 139 -9.35 14.00 -7.51
N PRO A 140 -9.47 14.98 -8.43
CA PRO A 140 -8.50 16.07 -8.57
C PRO A 140 -8.18 16.82 -7.27
N ASP A 141 -9.18 17.11 -6.44
CA ASP A 141 -8.97 17.81 -5.16
C ASP A 141 -8.23 16.97 -4.13
N CYS A 142 -8.60 15.69 -3.97
CA CYS A 142 -7.90 14.81 -3.06
C CYS A 142 -6.47 14.51 -3.55
N ALA A 143 -6.26 14.38 -4.85
CA ALA A 143 -4.94 14.20 -5.44
C ALA A 143 -4.02 15.39 -5.14
N ARG A 144 -4.52 16.62 -5.33
CA ARG A 144 -3.80 17.86 -4.99
C ARG A 144 -3.43 17.90 -3.51
N GLN A 145 -4.40 17.67 -2.62
CA GLN A 145 -4.16 17.66 -1.17
C GLN A 145 -3.12 16.62 -0.74
N ASN A 146 -3.15 15.42 -1.34
CA ASN A 146 -2.17 14.38 -1.01
C ASN A 146 -0.76 14.76 -1.49
N ARG A 147 -0.62 15.34 -2.68
CA ARG A 147 0.68 15.88 -3.14
C ARG A 147 1.21 16.96 -2.21
N GLU A 148 0.39 17.94 -1.85
CA GLU A 148 0.79 18.98 -0.90
C GLU A 148 1.32 18.36 0.40
N LYS A 149 0.64 17.35 0.94
CA LYS A 149 1.04 16.68 2.17
C LYS A 149 2.30 15.82 2.04
N ARG A 150 2.67 15.37 0.84
CA ARG A 150 3.91 14.61 0.62
C ARG A 150 5.14 15.43 0.90
N ASP A 151 5.14 16.70 0.56
CA ASP A 151 6.36 17.52 0.61
C ASP A 151 6.43 18.41 1.85
N VAL A 152 5.42 18.35 2.72
CA VAL A 152 5.39 19.06 3.99
C VAL A 152 6.51 18.59 4.93
N ARG A 153 7.20 19.57 5.54
CA ARG A 153 8.36 19.41 6.42
C ARG A 153 8.17 20.20 7.72
N ALA A 154 8.95 19.87 8.75
CA ALA A 154 9.09 20.67 9.96
C ALA A 154 10.59 20.82 10.31
N ASP A 155 10.98 21.88 11.02
CA ASP A 155 12.33 21.93 11.60
C ASP A 155 12.34 21.13 12.90
N LEU A 156 13.09 20.02 12.90
CA LEU A 156 13.26 19.14 14.05
C LEU A 156 14.71 19.17 14.56
N THR A 157 15.48 20.20 14.21
CA THR A 157 16.86 20.37 14.68
C THR A 157 16.92 20.31 16.21
N GLY A 158 17.79 19.45 16.73
CA GLY A 158 17.98 19.26 18.17
C GLY A 158 16.96 18.34 18.84
N LYS A 159 15.92 17.87 18.13
CA LYS A 159 14.95 16.92 18.67
C LYS A 159 15.44 15.48 18.54
N ARG A 160 14.96 14.62 19.44
CA ARG A 160 15.22 13.18 19.47
C ARG A 160 13.95 12.40 19.15
N ALA A 161 14.06 11.44 18.24
CA ALA A 161 12.96 10.60 17.79
C ALA A 161 13.28 9.11 17.96
N LEU A 162 12.32 8.35 18.47
CA LEU A 162 12.31 6.89 18.45
C LEU A 162 11.25 6.43 17.45
N LEU A 163 11.67 5.68 16.43
CA LEU A 163 10.80 5.10 15.41
C LEU A 163 10.93 3.59 15.41
N THR A 164 9.84 2.89 15.75
CA THR A 164 9.84 1.43 15.67
C THR A 164 9.63 0.94 14.24
N GLY A 165 10.40 -0.06 13.80
CA GLY A 165 10.25 -0.64 12.45
C GLY A 165 10.70 0.29 11.33
N GLY A 166 11.80 1.02 11.51
CA GLY A 166 12.28 2.05 10.57
C GLY A 166 13.11 1.53 9.38
N ARG A 167 13.35 0.22 9.26
CA ARG A 167 14.23 -0.35 8.22
C ARG A 167 13.72 -0.22 6.79
N ALA A 168 12.41 -0.38 6.59
CA ALA A 168 11.82 -0.60 5.27
C ALA A 168 10.39 -0.09 5.19
N LYS A 169 9.82 -0.08 3.98
CA LYS A 169 8.45 0.37 3.68
C LYS A 169 8.20 1.77 4.29
N ILE A 170 7.01 2.02 4.85
CA ILE A 170 6.64 3.32 5.44
C ILE A 170 7.61 3.78 6.53
N GLY A 171 8.16 2.84 7.31
CA GLY A 171 9.08 3.16 8.39
C GLY A 171 10.36 3.82 7.89
N MET A 172 10.90 3.35 6.76
CA MET A 172 12.09 3.98 6.17
C MET A 172 11.81 5.41 5.72
N TYR A 173 10.67 5.68 5.09
CA TYR A 173 10.32 7.04 4.68
C TYR A 173 10.03 7.98 5.86
N ILE A 174 9.44 7.47 6.96
CA ILE A 174 9.29 8.25 8.19
C ILE A 174 10.67 8.59 8.76
N ALA A 175 11.59 7.62 8.81
CA ALA A 175 12.96 7.84 9.27
C ALA A 175 13.68 8.91 8.43
N LEU A 176 13.59 8.80 7.10
CA LEU A 176 14.19 9.78 6.18
C LEU A 176 13.61 11.17 6.39
N ARG A 177 12.31 11.31 6.62
CA ARG A 177 11.70 12.62 6.95
C ARG A 177 12.28 13.19 8.25
N LEU A 178 12.29 12.41 9.32
CA LEU A 178 12.84 12.84 10.62
C LEU A 178 14.31 13.28 10.50
N LEU A 179 15.13 12.48 9.82
CA LEU A 179 16.57 12.73 9.63
C LEU A 179 16.84 13.98 8.77
N ARG A 180 16.12 14.11 7.65
CA ARG A 180 16.22 15.25 6.73
C ARG A 180 15.64 16.54 7.31
N ASP A 181 14.78 16.44 8.32
CA ASP A 181 14.25 17.56 9.09
C ASP A 181 15.12 17.90 10.32
N GLY A 182 16.23 17.19 10.54
CA GLY A 182 17.23 17.56 11.54
C GLY A 182 17.19 16.78 12.84
N ALA A 183 16.25 15.83 13.02
CA ALA A 183 16.13 15.06 14.24
C ALA A 183 17.26 14.02 14.40
N HIS A 184 17.71 13.81 15.64
CA HIS A 184 18.43 12.61 16.04
C HIS A 184 17.45 11.45 16.11
N THR A 185 17.62 10.45 15.24
CA THR A 185 16.61 9.41 15.04
C THR A 185 17.17 8.04 15.37
N THR A 186 16.62 7.41 16.41
CA THR A 186 16.84 5.99 16.70
C THR A 186 15.74 5.19 16.00
N ILE A 187 16.11 4.31 15.08
CA ILE A 187 15.19 3.36 14.45
C ILE A 187 15.36 1.97 15.05
N THR A 188 14.27 1.22 15.11
CA THR A 188 14.33 -0.20 15.49
C THR A 188 14.01 -1.12 14.33
N THR A 189 14.62 -2.31 14.34
CA THR A 189 14.38 -3.35 13.34
C THR A 189 14.88 -4.70 13.84
N ARG A 190 14.35 -5.80 13.28
CA ARG A 190 14.95 -7.11 13.47
C ARG A 190 16.26 -7.28 12.70
N PHE A 191 16.42 -6.58 11.58
CA PHE A 191 17.57 -6.70 10.65
C PHE A 191 18.37 -5.39 10.60
N PRO A 192 19.24 -5.12 11.60
CA PRO A 192 19.97 -3.86 11.71
C PRO A 192 21.02 -3.66 10.62
N LYS A 193 21.74 -4.70 10.18
CA LYS A 193 22.75 -4.52 9.11
C LYS A 193 22.11 -4.22 7.77
N ASP A 194 20.98 -4.84 7.45
CA ASP A 194 20.20 -4.48 6.25
C ASP A 194 19.72 -3.02 6.30
N ALA A 195 19.24 -2.54 7.46
CA ALA A 195 18.90 -1.13 7.63
C ALA A 195 20.10 -0.22 7.33
N ILE A 196 21.27 -0.51 7.92
CA ILE A 196 22.48 0.28 7.68
C ILE A 196 22.84 0.34 6.19
N ARG A 197 22.76 -0.79 5.47
CA ARG A 197 23.01 -0.83 4.02
C ARG A 197 22.05 0.07 3.25
N ARG A 198 20.75 0.03 3.58
CA ARG A 198 19.72 0.85 2.93
C ARG A 198 19.90 2.33 3.18
N PHE A 199 20.08 2.75 4.43
CA PHE A 199 20.27 4.16 4.76
C PHE A 199 21.57 4.71 4.16
N LYS A 200 22.65 3.91 4.13
CA LYS A 200 23.91 4.31 3.50
C LYS A 200 23.81 4.42 1.97
N ALA A 201 22.91 3.68 1.34
CA ALA A 201 22.70 3.75 -0.10
C ALA A 201 21.94 5.01 -0.55
N MET A 202 21.39 5.80 0.37
CA MET A 202 20.75 7.07 0.03
C MET A 202 21.79 8.11 -0.39
N ASP A 203 21.50 8.84 -1.46
CA ASP A 203 22.40 9.85 -2.02
C ASP A 203 22.77 10.95 -1.02
N ASP A 204 21.82 11.34 -0.16
CA ASP A 204 21.97 12.39 0.85
C ASP A 204 22.40 11.83 2.23
N SER A 205 22.78 10.56 2.30
CA SER A 205 23.09 9.88 3.57
C SER A 205 24.18 10.58 4.39
N ALA A 206 25.19 11.15 3.73
CA ALA A 206 26.27 11.89 4.39
C ALA A 206 25.79 13.07 5.25
N ASP A 207 24.65 13.68 4.90
CA ASP A 207 24.14 14.87 5.58
C ASP A 207 23.52 14.58 6.96
N TRP A 208 23.13 13.33 7.22
CA TRP A 208 22.38 12.96 8.43
C TRP A 208 22.79 11.61 9.04
N MET A 209 23.72 10.85 8.44
CA MET A 209 24.15 9.53 8.96
C MET A 209 24.58 9.59 10.43
N HIS A 210 25.29 10.65 10.82
CA HIS A 210 25.74 10.90 12.19
C HIS A 210 24.60 11.09 13.21
N ARG A 211 23.37 11.37 12.75
CA ARG A 211 22.15 11.49 13.58
C ARG A 211 21.31 10.22 13.61
N LEU A 212 21.66 9.20 12.83
CA LEU A 212 20.97 7.92 12.81
C LEU A 212 21.58 6.96 13.84
N GLU A 213 20.72 6.33 14.64
CA GLU A 213 21.05 5.15 15.44
C GLU A 213 20.16 3.97 15.02
N VAL A 214 20.74 2.79 14.83
CA VAL A 214 20.02 1.56 14.44
C VAL A 214 20.04 0.55 15.59
N VAL A 215 18.87 0.21 16.12
CA VAL A 215 18.73 -0.78 17.19
C VAL A 215 18.10 -2.07 16.66
N GLY A 216 18.89 -3.15 16.68
CA GLY A 216 18.43 -4.52 16.46
C GLY A 216 17.59 -5.00 17.64
N ILE A 217 16.32 -5.31 17.42
CA ILE A 217 15.37 -5.74 18.46
C ILE A 217 14.24 -6.60 17.89
N ASP A 218 13.69 -7.47 18.73
CA ASP A 218 12.45 -8.19 18.49
C ASP A 218 11.33 -7.72 19.44
N LEU A 219 10.37 -6.94 18.93
CA LEU A 219 9.25 -6.41 19.73
C LEU A 219 8.24 -7.48 20.15
N ARG A 220 8.42 -8.74 19.70
CA ARG A 220 7.69 -9.87 20.27
C ARG A 220 8.21 -10.25 21.67
N ASP A 221 9.39 -9.77 22.05
CA ASP A 221 9.96 -9.97 23.39
C ASP A 221 9.76 -8.70 24.25
N PRO A 222 8.82 -8.70 25.21
CA PRO A 222 8.57 -7.55 26.07
C PRO A 222 9.78 -7.09 26.86
N ALA A 223 10.70 -7.99 27.23
CA ALA A 223 11.89 -7.63 27.98
C ALA A 223 12.82 -6.73 27.14
N GLN A 224 12.89 -6.98 25.84
CA GLN A 224 13.64 -6.11 24.94
C GLN A 224 12.99 -4.74 24.77
N ALA A 225 11.65 -4.67 24.71
CA ALA A 225 10.93 -3.39 24.64
C ALA A 225 11.18 -2.53 25.90
N VAL A 226 11.24 -3.18 27.08
CA VAL A 226 11.63 -2.51 28.33
C VAL A 226 13.08 -2.03 28.26
N ALA A 227 14.02 -2.88 27.85
CA ALA A 227 15.44 -2.51 27.74
C ALA A 227 15.68 -1.37 26.73
N LEU A 228 14.92 -1.33 25.63
CA LEU A 228 14.94 -0.23 24.68
C LEU A 228 14.44 1.06 25.33
N ALA A 229 13.32 1.01 26.05
CA ALA A 229 12.78 2.18 26.72
C ALA A 229 13.77 2.75 27.74
N ASP A 230 14.38 1.88 28.56
CA ASP A 230 15.35 2.27 29.57
C ASP A 230 16.58 2.94 28.89
N ARG A 231 17.12 2.34 27.82
CA ARG A 231 18.23 2.93 27.04
C ARG A 231 17.90 4.32 26.49
N ILE A 232 16.72 4.48 25.91
CA ILE A 232 16.32 5.75 25.27
C ILE A 232 16.15 6.84 26.33
N ALA A 233 15.56 6.49 27.48
CA ALA A 233 15.42 7.39 28.62
C ALA A 233 16.77 7.78 29.24
N ASP A 234 17.72 6.82 29.38
CA ASP A 234 19.07 7.07 29.89
C ASP A 234 19.86 8.04 29.00
N ALA A 235 19.60 8.01 27.69
CA ALA A 235 20.21 8.93 26.74
C ALA A 235 19.59 10.36 26.78
N GLY A 236 18.53 10.58 27.58
CA GLY A 236 17.95 11.90 27.87
C GLY A 236 16.49 12.07 27.41
N PRO A 237 16.00 13.32 27.30
CA PRO A 237 14.62 13.62 26.86
C PRO A 237 14.30 13.11 25.44
N LEU A 238 13.07 12.68 25.21
CA LEU A 238 12.59 12.16 23.92
C LEU A 238 11.43 13.00 23.38
N ASP A 239 11.61 13.67 22.25
CA ASP A 239 10.58 14.56 21.69
C ASP A 239 9.51 13.80 20.91
N ILE A 240 9.90 12.74 20.18
CA ILE A 240 9.03 12.04 19.23
C ILE A 240 9.11 10.52 19.46
N LEU A 241 7.95 9.89 19.64
CA LEU A 241 7.78 8.44 19.64
C LEU A 241 6.82 8.04 18.51
N VAL A 242 7.31 7.31 17.53
CA VAL A 242 6.49 6.72 16.46
C VAL A 242 6.44 5.20 16.62
N ASN A 243 5.31 4.71 17.11
CA ASN A 243 4.99 3.29 17.18
C ASN A 243 4.49 2.81 15.82
N ASN A 244 5.43 2.52 14.92
CA ASN A 244 5.16 2.12 13.53
C ASN A 244 5.26 0.61 13.29
N ALA A 245 6.15 -0.11 14.00
CA ALA A 245 6.33 -1.53 13.81
C ALA A 245 5.03 -2.28 14.11
N THR A 246 4.43 -2.89 13.07
CA THR A 246 3.26 -3.76 13.22
C THR A 246 3.40 -5.02 12.38
N GLN A 247 2.99 -6.16 12.93
CA GLN A 247 2.73 -7.38 12.19
C GLN A 247 1.30 -7.37 11.66
N THR A 248 1.17 -7.30 10.34
CA THR A 248 -0.12 -7.47 9.66
C THR A 248 -0.37 -8.95 9.42
N VAL A 249 0.56 -9.63 8.76
CA VAL A 249 0.52 -11.07 8.49
C VAL A 249 1.82 -11.74 8.95
N ARG A 250 1.75 -12.97 9.45
CA ARG A 250 2.94 -13.80 9.67
C ARG A 250 3.41 -14.42 8.35
N ARG A 251 4.67 -14.16 8.00
CA ARG A 251 5.35 -14.72 6.83
C ARG A 251 6.06 -16.01 7.20
N LEU A 252 6.23 -16.92 6.23
CA LEU A 252 7.07 -18.11 6.44
C LEU A 252 8.52 -17.69 6.75
N PRO A 253 9.25 -18.45 7.59
CA PRO A 253 10.67 -18.17 7.84
C PRO A 253 11.50 -18.03 6.56
N SER A 254 11.24 -18.87 5.55
CA SER A 254 11.91 -18.84 4.25
C SER A 254 11.81 -17.48 3.53
N ALA A 255 10.72 -16.73 3.73
CA ALA A 255 10.56 -15.39 3.16
C ALA A 255 11.65 -14.41 3.64
N TYR A 256 12.27 -14.68 4.80
CA TYR A 256 13.33 -13.87 5.40
C TYR A 256 14.74 -14.37 5.10
N ALA A 257 14.91 -15.49 4.37
CA ALA A 257 16.21 -16.17 4.24
C ALA A 257 17.34 -15.24 3.78
N ALA A 258 17.10 -14.42 2.75
CA ALA A 258 18.09 -13.48 2.21
C ALA A 258 18.51 -12.40 3.24
N LEU A 259 17.57 -11.93 4.07
CA LEU A 259 17.85 -10.96 5.13
C LEU A 259 18.66 -11.59 6.27
N VAL A 260 18.33 -12.83 6.65
CA VAL A 260 19.07 -13.55 7.70
C VAL A 260 20.51 -13.77 7.29
N GLU A 261 20.74 -14.22 6.07
CA GLU A 261 22.07 -14.36 5.49
C GLU A 261 22.80 -13.01 5.47
N GLY A 262 22.11 -11.94 5.06
CA GLY A 262 22.64 -10.58 5.02
C GLY A 262 23.05 -10.00 6.38
N GLU A 263 22.46 -10.47 7.48
CA GLU A 263 22.87 -10.07 8.84
C GLU A 263 24.20 -10.72 9.27
N SER A 264 24.64 -11.79 8.61
CA SER A 264 25.97 -12.37 8.83
C SER A 264 27.05 -11.74 7.93
N ALA A 265 26.65 -11.15 6.80
CA ALA A 265 27.55 -10.48 5.88
C ALA A 265 28.21 -9.21 6.50
N PRO A 266 29.42 -8.84 6.03
CA PRO A 266 30.08 -7.61 6.45
C PRO A 266 29.29 -6.37 6.02
N LEU A 267 29.47 -5.26 6.74
CA LEU A 267 28.91 -3.97 6.38
C LEU A 267 29.80 -3.26 5.33
N PRO A 268 29.21 -2.40 4.49
CA PRO A 268 29.97 -1.59 3.53
C PRO A 268 30.94 -0.62 4.25
N ALA A 269 32.11 -0.40 3.66
CA ALA A 269 33.15 0.48 4.19
C ALA A 269 32.72 1.96 4.27
N GLY A 270 33.38 2.76 5.09
CA GLY A 270 33.11 4.20 5.28
C GLY A 270 32.33 4.50 6.56
N GLU A 271 31.80 5.71 6.70
CA GLU A 271 31.00 6.13 7.86
C GLU A 271 29.73 5.28 7.99
N LEU A 272 29.40 4.88 9.21
CA LEU A 272 28.26 4.04 9.56
C LEU A 272 27.55 4.67 10.77
N PRO A 273 26.24 4.49 10.89
CA PRO A 273 25.50 4.99 12.04
C PRO A 273 25.87 4.19 13.29
N ALA A 274 25.61 4.78 14.46
CA ALA A 274 25.65 4.03 15.71
C ALA A 274 24.67 2.85 15.61
N HIS A 275 25.09 1.65 16.02
CA HIS A 275 24.20 0.50 15.99
C HIS A 275 24.47 -0.47 17.13
N HIS A 276 23.39 -1.06 17.64
CA HIS A 276 23.41 -1.96 18.78
C HIS A 276 22.34 -3.03 18.61
N VAL A 277 22.49 -4.17 19.28
CA VAL A 277 21.49 -5.23 19.31
C VAL A 277 21.09 -5.48 20.77
N ILE A 278 19.80 -5.46 21.04
CA ILE A 278 19.23 -5.79 22.34
C ILE A 278 18.82 -7.27 22.31
N GLY A 279 19.30 -8.04 23.28
CA GLY A 279 19.05 -9.48 23.34
C GLY A 279 19.73 -10.25 22.22
N ALA A 280 19.26 -11.48 21.98
CA ALA A 280 19.70 -12.28 20.85
C ALA A 280 18.81 -12.02 19.64
N PHE A 281 19.40 -11.99 18.44
CA PHE A 281 18.64 -11.90 17.20
C PHE A 281 17.56 -12.98 17.17
N ASN A 282 16.30 -12.57 16.99
CA ASN A 282 15.15 -13.45 16.90
C ASN A 282 14.82 -14.25 18.18
N SER A 283 15.21 -13.77 19.37
CA SER A 283 14.89 -14.43 20.64
C SER A 283 13.38 -14.51 20.96
N GLY A 284 12.55 -13.73 20.28
CA GLY A 284 11.09 -13.72 20.45
C GLY A 284 10.32 -14.65 19.51
N ALA A 285 10.97 -15.37 18.59
CA ALA A 285 10.27 -16.31 17.70
C ALA A 285 10.17 -17.71 18.31
N VAL A 286 8.96 -18.28 18.28
CA VAL A 286 8.72 -19.69 18.67
C VAL A 286 9.28 -20.66 17.62
N ASP A 287 9.34 -20.23 16.36
CA ASP A 287 9.97 -20.95 15.24
C ASP A 287 11.12 -20.09 14.70
N GLY A 288 12.34 -20.42 15.09
CA GLY A 288 13.51 -19.59 14.86
C GLY A 288 13.79 -19.32 13.37
N ILE A 289 13.63 -18.07 12.92
CA ILE A 289 14.22 -17.54 11.69
C ILE A 289 15.74 -17.86 11.63
N ALA A 290 16.38 -17.97 12.79
CA ALA A 290 17.78 -18.36 12.96
C ALA A 290 18.12 -19.82 12.60
N ALA A 291 17.13 -20.69 12.33
CA ALA A 291 17.36 -22.10 11.97
C ALA A 291 17.39 -22.35 10.44
N LEU A 292 17.30 -21.30 9.62
CA LEU A 292 17.38 -21.43 8.17
C LEU A 292 18.82 -21.77 7.74
N PRO A 293 19.03 -22.73 6.84
CA PRO A 293 20.36 -23.00 6.29
C PRO A 293 20.90 -21.76 5.56
N LEU A 294 22.12 -21.34 5.92
CA LEU A 294 22.83 -20.27 5.21
C LEU A 294 23.18 -20.70 3.78
N GLY A 295 23.07 -19.77 2.83
CA GLY A 295 23.39 -19.97 1.41
C GLY A 295 22.24 -20.49 0.56
N THR A 296 21.00 -20.39 1.06
CA THR A 296 19.79 -20.84 0.35
C THR A 296 19.19 -19.75 -0.54
N SER A 297 19.48 -18.48 -0.28
CA SER A 297 18.93 -17.39 -1.10
C SER A 297 19.68 -17.18 -2.42
N GLY A 298 20.98 -17.47 -2.46
CA GLY A 298 21.85 -17.20 -3.62
C GLY A 298 22.09 -15.72 -3.92
N LEU A 299 21.64 -14.80 -3.04
CA LEU A 299 21.74 -13.35 -3.23
C LEU A 299 22.75 -12.73 -2.25
N ASP A 300 23.53 -11.76 -2.72
CA ASP A 300 24.39 -10.96 -1.86
C ASP A 300 23.57 -9.96 -1.01
N ALA A 301 24.07 -9.66 0.19
CA ALA A 301 23.42 -8.76 1.14
C ALA A 301 23.26 -7.33 0.61
N GLN A 302 24.22 -6.83 -0.18
CA GLN A 302 24.12 -5.51 -0.81
C GLN A 302 23.12 -5.53 -1.98
N GLN A 303 23.06 -6.61 -2.75
CA GLN A 303 22.06 -6.83 -3.79
C GLN A 303 20.64 -6.84 -3.20
N VAL A 304 20.39 -7.55 -2.10
CA VAL A 304 19.07 -7.57 -1.44
C VAL A 304 18.63 -6.16 -1.04
N ALA A 305 19.54 -5.39 -0.41
CA ALA A 305 19.26 -4.01 -0.03
C ALA A 305 18.97 -3.14 -1.27
N GLY A 306 19.77 -3.25 -2.34
CA GLY A 306 19.58 -2.49 -3.57
C GLY A 306 18.29 -2.82 -4.31
N LEU A 307 17.96 -4.12 -4.46
CA LEU A 307 16.73 -4.56 -5.12
C LEU A 307 15.48 -4.11 -4.36
N ALA A 308 15.54 -4.05 -3.03
CA ALA A 308 14.41 -3.59 -2.22
C ALA A 308 14.22 -2.06 -2.23
N LEU A 309 15.21 -1.29 -2.72
CA LEU A 309 15.09 0.16 -2.88
C LEU A 309 14.46 0.54 -4.22
N VAL A 310 14.84 -0.15 -5.30
CA VAL A 310 14.45 0.19 -6.68
C VAL A 310 13.12 -0.45 -7.08
N ALA A 311 12.33 0.26 -7.88
CA ALA A 311 11.04 -0.22 -8.37
C ALA A 311 11.14 -1.37 -9.40
N GLY A 312 10.07 -2.18 -9.49
CA GLY A 312 9.93 -3.27 -10.46
C GLY A 312 10.55 -4.60 -10.03
N ASN A 313 11.21 -4.64 -8.86
CA ASN A 313 11.79 -5.87 -8.32
C ASN A 313 10.74 -6.81 -7.69
N ALA A 314 9.48 -6.36 -7.59
CA ALA A 314 8.33 -7.13 -7.13
C ALA A 314 7.23 -7.24 -8.21
N SER A 315 7.59 -7.21 -9.50
CA SER A 315 6.64 -7.33 -10.63
C SER A 315 5.95 -8.71 -10.71
N VAL A 316 4.92 -8.84 -11.56
CA VAL A 316 4.20 -10.13 -11.73
C VAL A 316 5.17 -11.18 -12.24
N GLU A 317 5.94 -10.81 -13.27
CA GLU A 317 6.96 -11.66 -13.89
C GLU A 317 7.94 -12.19 -12.85
N ARG A 318 8.45 -11.30 -11.98
CA ARG A 318 9.41 -11.67 -10.93
C ARG A 318 8.83 -12.51 -9.80
N HIS A 319 7.54 -12.38 -9.54
CA HIS A 319 6.87 -13.28 -8.60
C HIS A 319 6.71 -14.68 -9.20
N LEU A 320 6.41 -14.78 -10.49
CA LEU A 320 6.22 -16.05 -11.19
C LEU A 320 7.52 -16.82 -11.40
N ASP A 321 8.64 -16.12 -11.62
CA ASP A 321 9.97 -16.73 -11.75
C ASP A 321 10.69 -16.96 -10.40
N GLY A 322 10.09 -16.51 -9.29
CA GLY A 322 10.60 -16.69 -7.93
C GLY A 322 11.76 -15.77 -7.55
N THR A 323 12.07 -14.75 -8.36
CA THR A 323 13.20 -13.82 -8.16
C THR A 323 12.80 -12.50 -7.50
N ALA A 324 11.51 -12.30 -7.24
CA ALA A 324 11.02 -11.06 -6.67
C ALA A 324 11.62 -10.76 -5.29
N ILE A 325 11.94 -9.49 -5.05
CA ILE A 325 12.33 -8.95 -3.76
C ILE A 325 11.39 -7.78 -3.47
N ASP A 326 10.59 -7.89 -2.41
CA ASP A 326 9.69 -6.82 -2.00
C ASP A 326 10.46 -5.65 -1.36
N ALA A 327 9.78 -4.53 -1.11
CA ALA A 327 10.40 -3.38 -0.47
C ALA A 327 10.90 -3.65 0.97
N GLY A 328 10.41 -4.73 1.59
CA GLY A 328 10.92 -5.28 2.83
C GLY A 328 12.18 -6.13 2.67
N GLY A 329 12.67 -6.37 1.46
CA GLY A 329 13.77 -7.31 1.19
C GLY A 329 13.36 -8.78 1.34
N LEU A 330 12.06 -9.09 1.31
CA LEU A 330 11.54 -10.44 1.43
C LEU A 330 11.45 -11.09 0.05
N VAL A 331 11.77 -12.38 0.00
CA VAL A 331 11.48 -13.24 -1.16
C VAL A 331 10.00 -13.65 -1.15
N PRO A 332 9.43 -14.14 -2.27
CA PRO A 332 8.00 -14.42 -2.35
C PRO A 332 7.55 -15.45 -1.31
N ASP A 333 6.58 -15.05 -0.49
CA ASP A 333 5.91 -15.91 0.48
C ASP A 333 4.80 -16.69 -0.23
N VAL A 334 5.16 -17.80 -0.90
CA VAL A 334 4.28 -18.57 -1.77
C VAL A 334 3.33 -19.44 -0.94
N VAL A 335 2.23 -18.84 -0.49
CA VAL A 335 1.16 -19.50 0.28
C VAL A 335 -0.22 -19.24 -0.33
N ASP A 336 -1.12 -20.23 -0.20
CA ASP A 336 -2.53 -20.12 -0.63
C ASP A 336 -3.40 -19.36 0.38
N SER A 337 -2.95 -19.25 1.63
CA SER A 337 -3.70 -18.62 2.71
C SER A 337 -2.75 -17.99 3.73
N ASN A 338 -3.18 -16.88 4.31
CA ASN A 338 -2.51 -16.19 5.40
C ASN A 338 -3.54 -15.44 6.25
N THR A 339 -3.12 -14.82 7.35
CA THR A 339 -4.02 -14.17 8.29
C THR A 339 -4.78 -12.97 7.74
N TRP A 340 -4.47 -12.47 6.54
CA TRP A 340 -5.30 -11.47 5.87
C TRP A 340 -6.70 -12.00 5.56
N VAL A 341 -6.79 -13.25 5.10
CA VAL A 341 -8.06 -13.87 4.67
C VAL A 341 -8.63 -14.85 5.70
N GLN A 342 -7.82 -15.29 6.66
CA GLN A 342 -8.22 -16.30 7.64
C GLN A 342 -9.23 -15.79 8.67
N THR A 343 -10.16 -16.68 9.04
CA THR A 343 -11.18 -16.51 10.08
C THR A 343 -10.67 -16.92 11.47
N ILE A 344 -11.48 -16.70 12.51
CA ILE A 344 -11.06 -16.81 13.93
C ILE A 344 -10.48 -18.17 14.31
N GLU A 345 -11.01 -19.26 13.76
CA GLU A 345 -10.59 -20.64 14.01
C GLU A 345 -9.31 -21.02 13.27
N GLN A 346 -8.91 -20.23 12.28
CA GLN A 346 -7.74 -20.48 11.44
C GLN A 346 -6.48 -19.76 11.95
N ILE A 347 -6.63 -18.79 12.86
CA ILE A 347 -5.49 -18.05 13.42
C ILE A 347 -4.78 -18.92 14.45
N SER A 348 -3.49 -19.18 14.24
CA SER A 348 -2.68 -19.91 15.21
C SER A 348 -2.52 -19.13 16.52
N PRO A 349 -2.49 -19.79 17.69
CA PRO A 349 -2.23 -19.10 18.97
C PRO A 349 -0.90 -18.36 19.00
N VAL A 350 0.13 -18.88 18.33
CA VAL A 350 1.44 -18.23 18.22
C VAL A 350 1.31 -16.90 17.48
N GLU A 351 0.70 -16.89 16.29
CA GLU A 351 0.55 -15.65 15.52
C GLU A 351 -0.36 -14.63 16.22
N LEU A 352 -1.41 -15.09 16.91
CA LEU A 352 -2.23 -14.22 17.74
C LEU A 352 -1.37 -13.48 18.78
N LEU A 353 -0.51 -14.20 19.50
CA LEU A 353 0.38 -13.63 20.51
C LEU A 353 1.41 -12.69 19.87
N GLU A 354 2.08 -13.10 18.79
CA GLU A 354 3.05 -12.24 18.09
C GLU A 354 2.41 -10.93 17.62
N THR A 355 1.19 -11.00 17.08
CA THR A 355 0.42 -9.83 16.64
C THR A 355 0.11 -8.91 17.82
N GLN A 356 -0.34 -9.45 18.95
CA GLN A 356 -0.61 -8.64 20.15
C GLN A 356 0.67 -8.01 20.73
N LEU A 357 1.74 -8.79 20.80
CA LEU A 357 3.01 -8.35 21.37
C LEU A 357 3.60 -7.20 20.55
N CYS A 358 3.66 -7.34 19.23
CA CYS A 358 4.21 -6.33 18.33
C CYS A 358 3.30 -5.11 18.19
N ASN A 359 1.99 -5.32 17.98
CA ASN A 359 1.09 -4.22 17.60
C ASN A 359 0.52 -3.46 18.79
N TYR A 360 0.52 -4.03 19.99
CA TYR A 360 -0.09 -3.43 21.18
C TYR A 360 0.84 -3.41 22.39
N THR A 361 1.34 -4.57 22.83
CA THR A 361 2.08 -4.69 24.09
C THR A 361 3.37 -3.88 24.07
N ALA A 362 4.18 -4.00 23.02
CA ALA A 362 5.42 -3.23 22.88
C ALA A 362 5.16 -1.71 22.81
N PRO A 363 4.27 -1.19 21.94
CA PRO A 363 3.88 0.23 21.97
C PRO A 363 3.40 0.71 23.34
N PHE A 364 2.58 -0.07 24.04
CA PHE A 364 2.09 0.25 25.38
C PHE A 364 3.24 0.39 26.39
N ILE A 365 4.17 -0.56 26.38
CA ILE A 365 5.37 -0.53 27.24
C ILE A 365 6.20 0.71 26.94
N LEU A 366 6.48 0.99 25.66
CA LEU A 366 7.27 2.15 25.25
C LEU A 366 6.63 3.46 25.69
N ILE A 367 5.33 3.65 25.43
CA ILE A 367 4.58 4.84 25.87
C ILE A 367 4.67 5.01 27.38
N SER A 368 4.39 3.95 28.14
CA SER A 368 4.37 3.98 29.60
C SER A 368 5.73 4.34 30.19
N LYS A 369 6.79 3.69 29.71
CA LYS A 369 8.16 3.84 30.20
C LYS A 369 8.81 5.16 29.77
N LEU A 370 8.54 5.62 28.55
CA LEU A 370 9.17 6.82 27.99
C LEU A 370 8.46 8.11 28.36
N ARG A 371 7.23 8.03 28.89
CA ARG A 371 6.44 9.21 29.29
C ARG A 371 7.23 10.24 30.12
N PRO A 372 8.01 9.88 31.16
CA PRO A 372 8.80 10.88 31.91
C PRO A 372 9.85 11.60 31.05
N ALA A 373 10.54 10.87 30.17
CA ALA A 373 11.53 11.46 29.27
C ALA A 373 10.86 12.36 28.21
N MET A 374 9.65 12.02 27.79
CA MET A 374 8.86 12.85 26.87
C MET A 374 8.30 14.11 27.54
N ALA A 375 7.83 14.01 28.78
CA ALA A 375 7.38 15.16 29.56
C ALA A 375 8.53 16.17 29.77
N GLU A 376 9.74 15.68 29.99
CA GLU A 376 10.94 16.52 30.10
C GLU A 376 11.30 17.18 28.76
N ALA A 377 11.10 16.49 27.63
CA ALA A 377 11.30 17.06 26.30
C ALA A 377 10.30 18.17 26.01
N ALA A 378 9.00 17.92 26.26
CA ALA A 378 7.95 18.91 26.08
C ALA A 378 8.19 20.19 26.89
N LYS A 379 8.69 20.08 28.14
CA LYS A 379 9.06 21.24 28.98
C LYS A 379 10.21 22.08 28.41
N LYS A 380 11.12 21.47 27.65
CA LYS A 380 12.31 22.13 27.08
C LYS A 380 12.07 22.65 25.68
N ALA A 381 11.17 22.03 24.93
CA ALA A 381 10.86 22.41 23.56
C ALA A 381 10.20 23.80 23.54
N GLU A 382 10.57 24.64 22.57
CA GLU A 382 9.91 25.93 22.34
C GLU A 382 8.42 25.76 22.03
N SER A 383 8.06 24.66 21.37
CA SER A 383 6.67 24.30 21.09
C SER A 383 5.89 23.92 22.35
N GLY A 384 6.55 23.58 23.46
CA GLY A 384 5.92 23.07 24.68
C GLY A 384 5.38 21.64 24.53
N ARG A 385 5.83 20.90 23.51
CA ARG A 385 5.18 19.67 23.02
C ARG A 385 6.16 18.52 22.82
N ALA A 386 5.66 17.30 23.06
CA ALA A 386 6.23 16.05 22.59
C ALA A 386 5.14 15.21 21.90
N TYR A 387 5.52 14.26 21.05
CA TYR A 387 4.59 13.60 20.12
C TYR A 387 4.64 12.08 20.25
N VAL A 388 3.48 11.46 20.45
CA VAL A 388 3.29 10.01 20.30
C VAL A 388 2.40 9.76 19.09
N VAL A 389 2.94 9.06 18.09
CA VAL A 389 2.17 8.64 16.91
C VAL A 389 2.05 7.13 16.89
N ASN A 390 0.83 6.63 17.05
CA ASN A 390 0.50 5.20 16.97
C ASN A 390 0.01 4.88 15.56
N VAL A 391 0.79 4.13 14.78
CA VAL A 391 0.38 3.71 13.44
C VAL A 391 -0.71 2.66 13.56
N SER A 392 -1.91 3.07 13.17
CA SER A 392 -3.14 2.28 13.19
C SER A 392 -3.66 2.09 11.77
N ALA A 393 -4.89 1.61 11.63
CA ALA A 393 -5.55 1.44 10.36
C ALA A 393 -7.06 1.32 10.50
N MET A 394 -7.80 1.37 9.39
CA MET A 394 -9.25 1.12 9.32
C MET A 394 -9.69 -0.25 9.88
N GLU A 395 -8.77 -1.19 10.03
CA GLU A 395 -8.91 -2.50 10.69
C GLU A 395 -9.29 -2.34 12.18
N GLY A 396 -8.75 -1.32 12.85
CA GLY A 396 -8.97 -1.03 14.26
C GLY A 396 -10.18 -0.16 14.55
N VAL A 397 -10.97 0.21 13.53
CA VAL A 397 -12.15 1.07 13.68
C VAL A 397 -13.40 0.23 13.96
N PHE A 398 -14.12 0.54 15.04
CA PHE A 398 -15.35 -0.16 15.42
C PHE A 398 -16.54 0.27 14.56
N GLY A 399 -16.71 1.58 14.31
CA GLY A 399 -17.86 2.15 13.61
C GLY A 399 -17.88 1.95 12.09
N ARG A 400 -17.20 0.92 11.56
CA ARG A 400 -17.06 0.70 10.11
C ARG A 400 -18.30 0.00 9.54
N GLY A 401 -18.92 0.58 8.51
CA GLY A 401 -20.16 0.05 7.92
C GLY A 401 -20.04 -1.35 7.28
N TYR A 402 -18.86 -1.72 6.79
CA TYR A 402 -18.56 -3.07 6.31
C TYR A 402 -17.26 -3.58 6.96
N LYS A 403 -17.31 -4.78 7.54
CA LYS A 403 -16.17 -5.50 8.09
C LYS A 403 -16.27 -6.97 7.66
N GLY A 404 -15.22 -7.47 6.98
CA GLY A 404 -15.12 -8.89 6.62
C GLY A 404 -14.76 -9.75 7.83
N ALA A 405 -14.85 -11.08 7.67
CA ALA A 405 -14.52 -12.05 8.72
C ALA A 405 -13.00 -12.31 8.86
N GLY A 406 -12.21 -11.92 7.85
CA GLY A 406 -10.77 -12.10 7.82
C GLY A 406 -10.04 -11.19 8.81
N HIS A 407 -8.81 -11.57 9.17
CA HIS A 407 -7.87 -10.74 9.91
C HIS A 407 -8.28 -10.35 11.36
N PRO A 408 -8.96 -11.21 12.14
CA PRO A 408 -9.53 -10.80 13.42
C PRO A 408 -8.49 -10.43 14.49
N ASN A 409 -7.33 -11.08 14.52
CA ASN A 409 -6.23 -10.81 15.46
C ASN A 409 -5.64 -9.40 15.28
N THR A 410 -5.31 -9.00 14.05
CA THR A 410 -4.77 -7.67 13.76
C THR A 410 -5.83 -6.59 13.93
N ASN A 411 -7.08 -6.85 13.50
CA ASN A 411 -8.22 -5.98 13.77
C ASN A 411 -8.33 -5.65 15.27
N ALA A 412 -8.28 -6.68 16.13
CA ALA A 412 -8.35 -6.52 17.58
C ALA A 412 -7.15 -5.75 18.16
N ALA A 413 -5.93 -6.05 17.72
CA ALA A 413 -4.74 -5.37 18.20
C ALA A 413 -4.71 -3.88 17.80
N LYS A 414 -5.12 -3.54 16.56
CA LYS A 414 -5.24 -2.15 16.10
C LYS A 414 -6.33 -1.39 16.86
N ALA A 415 -7.45 -2.06 17.16
CA ALA A 415 -8.51 -1.50 18.00
C ALA A 415 -8.03 -1.24 19.44
N ALA A 416 -7.23 -2.14 20.01
CA ALA A 416 -6.63 -1.95 21.33
C ALA A 416 -5.72 -0.71 21.35
N MET A 417 -4.87 -0.52 20.34
CA MET A 417 -4.04 0.70 20.23
C MET A 417 -4.86 1.98 20.05
N ASN A 418 -5.93 1.93 19.25
CA ASN A 418 -6.85 3.06 19.15
C ASN A 418 -7.47 3.41 20.52
N MET A 419 -7.79 2.40 21.33
CA MET A 419 -8.30 2.62 22.68
C MET A 419 -7.26 3.24 23.61
N VAL A 420 -5.97 2.86 23.50
CA VAL A 420 -4.87 3.49 24.26
C VAL A 420 -4.82 4.98 23.97
N THR A 421 -4.78 5.37 22.70
CA THR A 421 -4.80 6.78 22.29
C THR A 421 -6.03 7.50 22.85
N ARG A 422 -7.22 6.93 22.65
CA ARG A 422 -8.48 7.54 23.09
C ARG A 422 -8.56 7.70 24.61
N THR A 423 -7.95 6.79 25.37
CA THR A 423 -8.00 6.78 26.85
C THR A 423 -7.00 7.74 27.46
N SER A 424 -5.75 7.71 26.99
CA SER A 424 -4.62 8.35 27.69
C SER A 424 -4.26 9.73 27.16
N ALA A 425 -4.59 10.05 25.90
CA ALA A 425 -4.07 11.25 25.25
C ALA A 425 -4.49 12.57 25.95
N GLN A 426 -5.74 12.68 26.40
CA GLN A 426 -6.22 13.90 27.06
C GLN A 426 -5.45 14.20 28.34
N GLU A 427 -5.21 13.17 29.14
CA GLU A 427 -4.49 13.30 30.41
C GLU A 427 -3.02 13.62 30.16
N MET A 428 -2.35 12.88 29.27
CA MET A 428 -0.94 13.11 28.93
C MET A 428 -0.68 14.48 28.30
N PHE A 429 -1.63 15.03 27.53
CA PHE A 429 -1.51 16.39 27.02
C PHE A 429 -1.60 17.42 28.16
N GLN A 430 -2.60 17.28 29.04
CA GLN A 430 -2.84 18.25 30.13
C GLN A 430 -1.74 18.27 31.18
N THR A 431 -1.15 17.11 31.49
CA THR A 431 -0.15 16.99 32.56
C THR A 431 1.29 17.14 32.05
N ASP A 432 1.57 16.69 30.83
CA ASP A 432 2.93 16.55 30.32
C ASP A 432 3.20 17.23 28.96
N GLY A 433 2.19 17.82 28.31
CA GLY A 433 2.36 18.41 26.97
C GLY A 433 2.58 17.37 25.87
N ILE A 434 2.15 16.12 26.08
CA ILE A 434 2.36 15.02 25.12
C ILE A 434 1.12 14.84 24.23
N LEU A 435 1.29 15.03 22.93
CA LEU A 435 0.26 14.91 21.92
C LEU A 435 0.26 13.48 21.37
N MET A 436 -0.70 12.68 21.81
CA MET A 436 -0.85 11.29 21.36
C MET A 436 -1.95 11.14 20.31
N THR A 437 -1.62 10.57 19.15
CA THR A 437 -2.54 10.33 18.04
C THR A 437 -2.48 8.88 17.55
N SER A 438 -3.58 8.40 16.98
CA SER A 438 -3.62 7.19 16.16
C SER A 438 -3.77 7.59 14.71
N VAL A 439 -3.01 6.99 13.79
CA VAL A 439 -3.00 7.41 12.38
C VAL A 439 -3.23 6.23 11.45
N ASP A 440 -4.21 6.34 10.55
CA ASP A 440 -4.40 5.46 9.40
C ASP A 440 -3.46 5.87 8.27
N THR A 441 -2.65 4.93 7.78
CA THR A 441 -1.73 5.15 6.66
C THR A 441 -2.44 5.21 5.29
N GLY A 442 -3.73 4.92 5.25
CA GLY A 442 -4.42 4.60 4.01
C GLY A 442 -3.99 3.25 3.44
N TRP A 443 -4.57 2.90 2.29
CA TRP A 443 -4.34 1.62 1.64
C TRP A 443 -3.16 1.74 0.68
N ILE A 444 -2.03 1.23 1.14
CA ILE A 444 -0.72 1.31 0.48
C ILE A 444 -0.20 -0.05 0.01
N THR A 445 -0.51 -1.15 0.70
CA THR A 445 -0.02 -2.48 0.35
C THR A 445 -1.15 -3.50 0.18
N ASP A 446 -0.89 -4.57 -0.59
CA ASP A 446 -1.75 -5.76 -0.64
C ASP A 446 -1.09 -6.92 0.13
N GLU A 447 -1.67 -7.29 1.26
CA GLU A 447 -1.16 -8.37 2.13
C GLU A 447 -1.87 -9.70 1.90
N ARG A 448 -2.71 -9.82 0.86
CA ARG A 448 -3.34 -11.08 0.46
C ARG A 448 -2.31 -12.19 0.18
N PRO A 449 -2.72 -13.47 0.25
CA PRO A 449 -1.90 -14.60 -0.15
C PRO A 449 -1.39 -14.48 -1.59
N HIS A 450 -0.29 -15.18 -1.88
CA HIS A 450 0.50 -15.00 -3.10
C HIS A 450 -0.34 -15.04 -4.39
N TYR A 451 -1.09 -16.13 -4.59
CA TYR A 451 -1.87 -16.31 -5.82
C TYR A 451 -3.03 -15.32 -5.96
N ASP A 452 -3.66 -14.95 -4.85
CA ASP A 452 -4.73 -13.95 -4.85
C ASP A 452 -4.21 -12.56 -5.20
N LYS A 453 -3.03 -12.20 -4.67
CA LYS A 453 -2.34 -10.95 -5.01
C LYS A 453 -2.05 -10.89 -6.52
N LEU A 454 -1.45 -11.93 -7.09
CA LEU A 454 -1.12 -11.98 -8.52
C LEU A 454 -2.36 -11.91 -9.41
N ARG A 455 -3.39 -12.71 -9.10
CA ARG A 455 -4.65 -12.70 -9.86
C ARG A 455 -5.32 -11.32 -9.86
N LEU A 456 -5.24 -10.59 -8.75
CA LEU A 456 -5.79 -9.25 -8.65
C LEU A 456 -4.94 -8.21 -9.39
N ALA A 457 -3.62 -8.33 -9.32
CA ALA A 457 -2.71 -7.50 -10.11
C ALA A 457 -2.95 -7.69 -11.63
N GLU A 458 -3.11 -8.93 -12.11
CA GLU A 458 -3.48 -9.23 -13.50
C GLU A 458 -4.84 -8.62 -13.90
N ALA A 459 -5.77 -8.54 -12.95
CA ALA A 459 -7.06 -7.88 -13.13
C ALA A 459 -6.97 -6.33 -13.07
N GLY A 460 -5.77 -5.76 -12.88
CA GLY A 460 -5.51 -4.33 -12.85
C GLY A 460 -5.76 -3.68 -11.48
N PHE A 461 -5.70 -4.45 -10.39
CA PHE A 461 -5.77 -3.90 -9.04
C PHE A 461 -4.41 -3.34 -8.62
N HIS A 462 -4.43 -2.09 -8.12
CA HIS A 462 -3.30 -1.44 -7.46
C HIS A 462 -3.80 -0.73 -6.19
N ALA A 463 -2.95 -0.67 -5.17
CA ALA A 463 -3.25 0.09 -3.96
C ALA A 463 -3.39 1.59 -4.31
N PRO A 464 -4.37 2.32 -3.77
CA PRO A 464 -4.66 3.69 -4.20
C PRO A 464 -3.61 4.74 -3.83
N LEU A 465 -2.77 4.44 -2.85
CA LEU A 465 -1.71 5.32 -2.30
C LEU A 465 -0.40 4.55 -2.28
N ASP A 466 0.73 5.25 -2.10
CA ASP A 466 2.04 4.61 -1.95
C ASP A 466 2.68 4.73 -0.55
N LEU A 467 3.91 4.25 -0.38
CA LEU A 467 4.65 4.34 0.89
C LEU A 467 4.95 5.77 1.33
N VAL A 468 5.19 6.70 0.40
CA VAL A 468 5.43 8.12 0.71
C VAL A 468 4.16 8.75 1.24
N ASP A 469 3.01 8.41 0.65
CA ASP A 469 1.68 8.82 1.13
C ASP A 469 1.37 8.28 2.53
N GLY A 470 1.73 7.03 2.78
CA GLY A 470 1.60 6.39 4.09
C GLY A 470 2.47 7.08 5.15
N ALA A 471 3.75 7.33 4.83
CA ALA A 471 4.68 8.02 5.71
C ALA A 471 4.25 9.48 5.98
N ALA A 472 3.78 10.20 4.95
CA ALA A 472 3.28 11.57 5.09
C ALA A 472 2.11 11.66 6.09
N ARG A 473 1.20 10.68 6.09
CA ARG A 473 0.11 10.62 7.06
C ARG A 473 0.60 10.44 8.49
N VAL A 474 1.54 9.52 8.71
CA VAL A 474 2.13 9.27 10.04
C VAL A 474 2.94 10.47 10.52
N TYR A 475 3.56 11.20 9.61
CA TYR A 475 4.36 12.39 9.93
C TYR A 475 3.52 13.66 10.17
N ASP A 476 2.34 13.78 9.56
CA ASP A 476 1.46 14.96 9.63
C ASP A 476 1.18 15.51 11.05
N PRO A 477 0.92 14.67 12.08
CA PRO A 477 0.65 15.17 13.44
C PRO A 477 1.85 15.90 14.06
N ILE A 478 3.07 15.44 13.74
CA ILE A 478 4.30 16.07 14.22
C ILE A 478 4.42 17.44 13.56
N VAL A 479 4.28 17.50 12.23
CA VAL A 479 4.41 18.77 11.50
C VAL A 479 3.37 19.80 11.92
N ARG A 480 2.11 19.39 12.05
CA ARG A 480 1.03 20.29 12.51
C ARG A 480 1.23 20.71 13.95
N GLY A 481 1.74 19.81 14.79
CA GLY A 481 2.13 20.10 16.16
C GLY A 481 3.26 21.12 16.29
N GLU A 482 4.30 21.02 15.46
CA GLU A 482 5.36 22.04 15.40
C GLU A 482 4.85 23.37 14.83
N ALA A 483 3.83 23.34 13.96
CA ALA A 483 3.11 24.53 13.49
C ALA A 483 2.11 25.09 14.53
N GLY A 484 2.03 24.51 15.73
CA GLY A 484 1.23 25.02 16.84
C GLY A 484 -0.19 24.44 16.97
N GLU A 485 -0.53 23.38 16.22
CA GLU A 485 -1.83 22.72 16.31
C GLU A 485 -1.82 21.56 17.32
N ASP A 486 -2.70 21.63 18.33
CA ASP A 486 -2.83 20.59 19.36
C ASP A 486 -3.69 19.41 18.90
N LEU A 487 -3.08 18.48 18.16
CA LEU A 487 -3.70 17.23 17.73
C LEU A 487 -3.41 16.10 18.72
N TYR A 488 -4.40 15.72 19.51
CA TYR A 488 -4.29 14.60 20.44
C TYR A 488 -5.65 13.93 20.67
N GLY A 489 -5.64 12.66 21.08
CA GLY A 489 -6.87 11.92 21.40
C GLY A 489 -7.79 11.71 20.19
N VAL A 490 -7.20 11.65 18.99
CA VAL A 490 -7.90 11.47 17.71
C VAL A 490 -7.34 10.28 16.92
N PHE A 491 -8.22 9.64 16.15
CA PHE A 491 -7.84 8.77 15.05
C PHE A 491 -7.83 9.58 13.77
N LEU A 492 -6.67 9.81 13.17
CA LEU A 492 -6.54 10.55 11.92
C LEU A 492 -6.69 9.61 10.73
N LYS A 493 -7.60 9.97 9.83
CA LYS A 493 -7.80 9.32 8.55
C LYS A 493 -7.83 10.38 7.46
N ASP A 494 -7.01 10.22 6.44
CA ASP A 494 -6.86 11.21 5.35
C ASP A 494 -6.61 12.63 5.89
N TYR A 495 -5.67 12.76 6.85
CA TYR A 495 -5.26 14.03 7.48
C TYR A 495 -6.33 14.74 8.33
N ALA A 496 -7.48 14.11 8.58
CA ALA A 496 -8.56 14.66 9.39
C ALA A 496 -8.99 13.70 10.51
N PRO A 497 -9.56 14.20 11.63
CA PRO A 497 -10.17 13.35 12.64
C PRO A 497 -11.27 12.47 12.05
N GLY A 498 -11.08 11.16 12.14
CA GLY A 498 -12.01 10.11 11.74
C GLY A 498 -12.83 9.58 12.91
N LYS A 499 -13.67 8.59 12.61
CA LYS A 499 -14.44 7.86 13.64
C LYS A 499 -13.59 6.74 14.25
N TRP A 500 -13.78 6.52 15.55
CA TRP A 500 -13.21 5.38 16.30
C TRP A 500 -13.83 4.04 15.92
#